data_AF-K0TJY4-F1
#
_entry.id   AF-K0TJY4-F1
#
_cell.length_a   1.000
_cell.length_b   1.000
_cell.length_c   1.000
_cell.angle_alpha   90.00
_cell.angle_beta   90.00
_cell.angle_gamma   90.00
#
_symmetry.space_group_name_H-M   'P 1'
#
loop_
_entity.id
_entity.type
_entity.pdbx_description
1 polymer ?
#
loop_
_entity_poly.entity_id
_entity_poly.type
_entity_poly.pdbx_seq_one_letter_code
_entity_poly.pdbx_strand_id
1 'polypeptide(L)'
;MASIASSLAASDLGGSQARAPPHAAADPSKLMRGPKISTAINTLPTWRGDGWLGGVTSARSSVASCESQQACGAPQKVTPLANSDSQSPDYYYEKLNSEELERTALKDHAVFGSLREDGKVERFNVYKRVETSGRQAEGKKEIALVDVRVGNQLNGNRSIVHGGIITLLLDEAIGWGVEVNEDVDKDTATMTAFIHTNFRAPLHENSNSVIRVYFEERKGRKLYFSGRMESYDGRVLYADANAMFVVAPMSKIKPKPEDRAELTIPSKL
;
A
#
# COMPACT_ATOMS: atom_id res chain seq x y z
N MET A 1 -40.74 59.87 40.50
CA MET A 1 -40.18 58.51 40.44
C MET A 1 -38.80 58.54 41.07
N ALA A 2 -38.69 57.98 42.27
CA ALA A 2 -37.46 57.88 43.03
C ALA A 2 -36.70 56.62 42.60
N SER A 3 -35.37 56.68 42.56
CA SER A 3 -34.51 55.51 42.70
C SER A 3 -33.24 55.92 43.44
N ILE A 4 -33.14 55.45 44.67
CA ILE A 4 -31.94 55.36 45.47
C ILE A 4 -31.75 53.85 45.67
N ALA A 5 -30.62 53.30 45.25
CA ALA A 5 -30.07 52.07 45.81
C ALA A 5 -28.56 52.07 45.59
N SER A 6 -27.86 52.40 46.67
CA SER A 6 -26.45 52.11 46.91
C SER A 6 -26.36 50.72 47.53
N SER A 7 -25.41 49.89 47.10
CA SER A 7 -24.76 48.95 48.02
C SER A 7 -23.29 48.77 47.65
N LEU A 8 -22.47 48.89 48.69
CA LEU A 8 -21.02 48.71 48.75
C LEU A 8 -20.70 47.29 49.20
N ALA A 9 -19.67 46.68 48.59
CA ALA A 9 -18.64 45.83 49.21
C ALA A 9 -17.62 45.49 48.10
N ALA A 10 -16.45 46.13 48.04
CA ALA A 10 -15.23 45.90 48.82
C ALA A 10 -14.39 44.68 48.36
N SER A 11 -13.09 44.96 48.25
CA SER A 11 -11.91 44.10 48.08
C SER A 11 -11.43 43.90 46.62
N ASP A 12 -10.43 44.65 46.15
CA ASP A 12 -8.98 44.62 46.45
C ASP A 12 -8.23 43.61 45.58
N LEU A 13 -6.99 44.00 45.23
CA LEU A 13 -5.93 43.26 44.54
C LEU A 13 -5.86 43.36 43.01
N GLY A 14 -4.85 44.11 42.58
CA GLY A 14 -4.40 44.21 41.21
C GLY A 14 -3.99 42.87 40.59
N GLY A 15 -4.54 42.60 39.42
CA GLY A 15 -4.08 41.57 38.50
C GLY A 15 -3.09 42.15 37.50
N SER A 16 -1.83 41.77 37.67
CA SER A 16 -0.74 41.88 36.70
C SER A 16 -1.20 41.49 35.29
N GLN A 17 -1.14 42.43 34.33
CA GLN A 17 -1.12 42.09 32.91
C GLN A 17 0.23 41.40 32.59
N ALA A 18 0.23 40.08 32.60
CA ALA A 18 1.34 39.29 32.09
C ALA A 18 1.36 39.39 30.55
N ARG A 19 2.23 40.25 30.04
CA ARG A 19 2.61 40.34 28.63
C ARG A 19 3.33 39.03 28.26
N ALA A 20 2.82 38.29 27.29
CA ALA A 20 3.47 37.07 26.80
C ALA A 20 4.89 37.39 26.27
N PRO A 21 5.90 36.54 26.53
CA PRO A 21 7.25 36.74 26.03
C PRO A 21 7.31 36.50 24.50
N PRO A 22 8.18 37.21 23.76
CA PRO A 22 8.38 36.96 22.35
C PRO A 22 8.99 35.56 22.16
N HIS A 23 8.35 34.72 21.36
CA HIS A 23 8.91 33.44 20.94
C HIS A 23 10.25 33.69 20.23
N ALA A 24 11.33 33.18 20.83
CA ALA A 24 12.66 33.16 20.24
C ALA A 24 12.62 32.37 18.93
N ALA A 25 13.02 33.03 17.84
CA ALA A 25 13.30 32.37 16.57
C ALA A 25 14.44 31.36 16.76
N ALA A 26 14.21 30.10 16.37
CA ALA A 26 15.22 29.06 16.43
C ALA A 26 16.37 29.37 15.45
N ASP A 27 17.59 29.32 15.97
CA ASP A 27 18.85 29.48 15.23
C ASP A 27 19.05 28.30 14.23
N PRO A 28 19.05 28.54 12.91
CA PRO A 28 19.16 27.48 11.90
C PRO A 28 20.56 26.85 11.82
N SER A 29 21.54 27.30 12.63
CA SER A 29 22.90 26.76 12.64
C SER A 29 23.14 25.61 13.64
N LYS A 30 22.11 25.21 14.42
CA LYS A 30 22.22 24.16 15.47
C LYS A 30 21.41 22.88 15.20
N LEU A 31 20.98 22.61 13.97
CA LEU A 31 20.44 21.29 13.62
C LEU A 31 21.60 20.26 13.55
N MET A 32 21.59 19.32 14.49
CA MET A 32 22.49 18.17 14.58
C MET A 32 22.66 17.50 13.21
N ARG A 33 23.91 17.47 12.73
CA ARG A 33 24.32 16.72 11.54
C ARG A 33 24.22 15.23 11.87
N GLY A 34 23.22 14.56 11.29
CA GLY A 34 23.17 13.10 11.27
C GLY A 34 24.41 12.49 10.60
N PRO A 35 24.74 11.22 10.87
CA PRO A 35 25.93 10.59 10.34
C PRO A 35 25.90 10.61 8.81
N LYS A 36 27.00 11.09 8.21
CA LYS A 36 27.24 11.05 6.77
C LYS A 36 27.30 9.59 6.34
N ILE A 37 26.27 9.13 5.64
CA ILE A 37 26.30 7.80 5.00
C ILE A 37 27.23 7.90 3.80
N SER A 38 28.32 7.15 3.86
CA SER A 38 29.36 7.10 2.84
C SER A 38 28.80 6.52 1.55
N THR A 39 29.19 7.13 0.44
CA THR A 39 28.98 6.65 -0.92
C THR A 39 29.60 5.26 -1.09
N ALA A 40 28.75 4.22 -1.10
CA ALA A 40 29.07 2.92 -1.68
C ALA A 40 27.80 2.36 -2.32
N ILE A 41 27.86 2.32 -3.65
CA ILE A 41 26.92 1.71 -4.56
C ILE A 41 26.81 0.22 -4.21
N ASN A 42 25.59 -0.33 -4.13
CA ASN A 42 25.28 -1.67 -4.65
C ASN A 42 23.76 -1.84 -4.83
N THR A 43 23.42 -1.81 -6.13
CA THR A 43 22.26 -2.35 -6.86
C THR A 43 21.21 -3.14 -6.08
N LEU A 44 19.98 -2.61 -6.07
CA LEU A 44 18.75 -3.40 -5.94
C LEU A 44 18.55 -4.26 -7.20
N PRO A 45 17.72 -5.32 -7.15
CA PRO A 45 17.46 -6.18 -8.30
C PRO A 45 16.98 -5.33 -9.46
N THR A 46 17.76 -5.27 -10.53
CA THR A 46 17.34 -4.59 -11.76
C THR A 46 16.17 -5.36 -12.33
N TRP A 47 14.97 -4.90 -12.05
CA TRP A 47 13.78 -5.25 -12.81
C TRP A 47 14.00 -4.69 -14.22
N ARG A 48 14.46 -5.54 -15.15
CA ARG A 48 14.39 -5.22 -16.58
C ARG A 48 12.95 -5.48 -17.01
N GLY A 49 12.13 -4.42 -16.98
CA GLY A 49 10.90 -4.40 -17.75
C GLY A 49 11.27 -4.34 -19.23
N ASP A 50 11.00 -5.43 -19.95
CA ASP A 50 10.23 -5.49 -21.19
C ASP A 50 10.28 -6.95 -21.70
N GLY A 51 9.27 -7.35 -22.46
CA GLY A 51 8.93 -8.74 -22.77
C GLY A 51 10.06 -9.65 -23.27
N TRP A 52 9.76 -10.95 -23.19
CA TRP A 52 10.53 -12.06 -23.72
C TRP A 52 11.13 -11.77 -25.11
N LEU A 53 12.43 -11.53 -25.15
CA LEU A 53 13.25 -11.82 -26.32
C LEU A 53 14.28 -12.87 -25.90
N GLY A 54 13.98 -14.12 -26.26
CA GLY A 54 14.93 -15.21 -26.18
C GLY A 54 16.19 -14.84 -26.96
N GLY A 55 17.31 -14.76 -26.26
CA GLY A 55 18.63 -14.67 -26.87
C GLY A 55 18.92 -15.98 -27.60
N VAL A 56 18.87 -15.94 -28.93
CA VAL A 56 19.39 -17.00 -29.79
C VAL A 56 20.91 -16.97 -29.68
N THR A 57 21.49 -17.88 -28.90
CA THR A 57 22.86 -18.34 -29.17
C THR A 57 22.77 -19.64 -29.96
N SER A 58 23.24 -19.55 -31.20
CA SER A 58 23.46 -20.61 -32.18
C SER A 58 23.73 -22.01 -31.59
N ALA A 59 22.81 -22.93 -31.84
CA ALA A 59 23.12 -24.30 -32.21
C ALA A 59 21.99 -24.86 -33.09
N ARG A 60 22.30 -25.23 -34.34
CA ARG A 60 21.40 -26.01 -35.20
C ARG A 60 21.23 -27.40 -34.57
N SER A 61 20.00 -27.89 -34.41
CA SER A 61 19.40 -28.90 -35.30
C SER A 61 18.05 -29.40 -34.79
N SER A 62 17.27 -29.88 -35.75
CA SER A 62 16.05 -30.71 -35.69
C SER A 62 14.76 -30.11 -35.12
N VAL A 63 13.88 -29.85 -36.07
CA VAL A 63 12.43 -29.74 -35.99
C VAL A 63 11.86 -31.00 -35.33
N ALA A 64 11.08 -30.82 -34.28
CA ALA A 64 10.02 -31.74 -33.90
C ALA A 64 8.82 -30.87 -33.46
N SER A 65 7.81 -30.84 -34.32
CA SER A 65 6.46 -30.41 -33.98
C SER A 65 5.93 -31.32 -32.88
N CYS A 66 5.40 -30.73 -31.82
CA CYS A 66 4.48 -31.41 -30.91
C CYS A 66 3.48 -30.37 -30.41
N GLU A 67 2.34 -30.29 -31.11
CA GLU A 67 1.10 -29.81 -30.54
C GLU A 67 0.73 -30.69 -29.33
N SER A 68 0.47 -30.03 -28.20
CA SER A 68 -0.54 -30.36 -27.18
C SER A 68 -0.03 -29.97 -25.78
N GLN A 69 -0.99 -29.75 -24.89
CA GLN A 69 -0.87 -29.61 -23.43
C GLN A 69 -0.86 -28.16 -22.91
N GLN A 70 -2.07 -27.61 -22.80
CA GLN A 70 -2.69 -27.35 -21.48
C GLN A 70 -1.68 -27.21 -20.32
N ALA A 71 -1.05 -26.04 -20.22
CA ALA A 71 -0.29 -25.66 -19.04
C ALA A 71 -1.26 -25.03 -18.03
N CYS A 72 -1.82 -25.86 -17.14
CA CYS A 72 -2.31 -25.37 -15.85
C CYS A 72 -1.10 -24.76 -15.12
N GLY A 73 -0.98 -23.44 -15.16
CA GLY A 73 0.23 -22.72 -14.75
C GLY A 73 0.45 -22.81 -13.24
N ALA A 74 1.57 -23.38 -12.83
CA ALA A 74 2.02 -23.33 -11.45
C ALA A 74 2.24 -21.87 -10.99
N PRO A 75 2.06 -21.55 -9.69
CA PRO A 75 2.24 -20.19 -9.18
C PRO A 75 3.64 -19.66 -9.49
N GLN A 76 3.70 -18.44 -10.03
CA GLN A 76 4.96 -17.80 -10.39
C GLN A 76 5.73 -17.38 -9.12
N LYS A 77 6.86 -18.06 -8.85
CA LYS A 77 7.78 -17.72 -7.77
C LYS A 77 8.89 -16.80 -8.28
N VAL A 78 9.13 -15.71 -7.56
CA VAL A 78 10.18 -14.72 -7.86
C VAL A 78 11.07 -14.55 -6.64
N THR A 79 12.34 -14.90 -6.74
CA THR A 79 13.33 -14.66 -5.68
C THR A 79 14.03 -13.32 -5.91
N PRO A 80 14.27 -12.51 -4.86
CA PRO A 80 15.16 -11.36 -4.97
C PRO A 80 16.56 -11.83 -5.36
N LEU A 81 17.25 -11.07 -6.22
CA LEU A 81 18.65 -11.34 -6.55
C LEU A 81 19.51 -11.18 -5.29
N ALA A 82 20.35 -12.18 -5.02
CA ALA A 82 21.37 -12.09 -3.97
C ALA A 82 22.41 -11.03 -4.36
N ASN A 83 22.78 -10.13 -3.44
CA ASN A 83 23.97 -9.31 -3.64
C ASN A 83 25.20 -10.23 -3.64
N SER A 84 26.24 -9.86 -4.39
CA SER A 84 27.44 -10.68 -4.63
C SER A 84 28.16 -11.19 -3.37
N ASP A 85 27.85 -10.62 -2.19
CA ASP A 85 28.42 -10.98 -0.89
C ASP A 85 27.38 -11.49 0.14
N SER A 86 26.10 -11.66 -0.22
CA SER A 86 25.04 -12.09 0.71
C SER A 86 24.50 -13.46 0.34
N GLN A 87 24.31 -14.32 1.34
CA GLN A 87 23.50 -15.54 1.22
C GLN A 87 22.18 -15.24 0.50
N SER A 88 21.70 -16.20 -0.30
CA SER A 88 20.39 -16.11 -0.95
C SER A 88 19.34 -15.67 0.06
N PRO A 89 18.46 -14.71 -0.28
CA PRO A 89 17.42 -14.27 0.64
C PRO A 89 16.60 -15.48 1.11
N ASP A 90 16.31 -15.51 2.40
CA ASP A 90 15.51 -16.55 3.05
C ASP A 90 14.01 -16.41 2.71
N TYR A 91 13.65 -15.73 1.61
CA TYR A 91 12.26 -15.51 1.20
C TYR A 91 12.15 -15.41 -0.32
N TYR A 92 10.95 -15.69 -0.83
CA TYR A 92 10.56 -15.45 -2.21
C TYR A 92 9.19 -14.77 -2.28
N TYR A 93 8.86 -14.24 -3.45
CA TYR A 93 7.55 -13.67 -3.74
C TYR A 93 6.75 -14.65 -4.59
N GLU A 94 5.52 -14.92 -4.18
CA GLU A 94 4.56 -15.72 -4.91
C GLU A 94 3.51 -14.81 -5.53
N LYS A 95 3.40 -14.82 -6.86
CA LYS A 95 2.37 -14.05 -7.54
C LYS A 95 1.00 -14.60 -7.16
N LEU A 96 0.14 -13.75 -6.61
CA LEU A 96 -1.25 -14.12 -6.34
C LEU A 96 -1.99 -14.27 -7.67
N ASN A 97 -2.77 -15.34 -7.81
CA ASN A 97 -3.62 -15.51 -8.97
C ASN A 97 -4.79 -14.52 -8.88
N SER A 98 -4.73 -13.47 -9.70
CA SER A 98 -5.77 -12.45 -9.78
C SER A 98 -7.09 -12.98 -10.34
N GLU A 99 -7.20 -14.22 -10.80
CA GLU A 99 -8.47 -14.80 -11.27
C GLU A 99 -9.18 -15.63 -10.19
N GLU A 100 -8.47 -16.01 -9.13
CA GLU A 100 -9.01 -16.88 -8.06
C GLU A 100 -9.61 -16.10 -6.88
N LEU A 101 -9.50 -14.77 -6.90
CA LEU A 101 -9.90 -13.92 -5.78
C LEU A 101 -11.16 -13.15 -6.17
N GLU A 102 -12.23 -13.29 -5.39
CA GLU A 102 -13.51 -12.64 -5.68
C GLU A 102 -13.35 -11.12 -5.90
N ARG A 103 -12.43 -10.49 -5.16
CA ARG A 103 -12.14 -9.05 -5.20
C ARG A 103 -11.72 -8.51 -6.57
N THR A 104 -10.97 -9.28 -7.36
CA THR A 104 -10.46 -8.86 -8.69
C THR A 104 -11.46 -9.12 -9.81
N ALA A 105 -12.45 -9.98 -9.60
CA ALA A 105 -13.49 -10.31 -10.57
C ALA A 105 -14.67 -9.31 -10.56
N LEU A 106 -14.73 -8.43 -9.56
CA LEU A 106 -15.81 -7.46 -9.40
C LEU A 106 -15.71 -6.33 -10.44
N LYS A 107 -16.68 -6.28 -11.36
CA LYS A 107 -16.81 -5.20 -12.36
C LYS A 107 -16.94 -3.81 -11.74
N ASP A 108 -17.56 -3.74 -10.57
CA ASP A 108 -17.82 -2.48 -9.86
C ASP A 108 -16.67 -2.11 -8.91
N HIS A 109 -15.56 -2.87 -8.90
CA HIS A 109 -14.39 -2.55 -8.09
C HIS A 109 -13.65 -1.33 -8.66
N ALA A 110 -13.24 -0.41 -7.79
CA ALA A 110 -12.57 0.83 -8.20
C ALA A 110 -11.32 0.56 -9.06
N VAL A 111 -10.37 -0.24 -8.55
CA VAL A 111 -9.12 -0.56 -9.29
C VAL A 111 -9.34 -1.62 -10.37
N PHE A 112 -9.77 -2.83 -10.02
CA PHE A 112 -9.86 -3.97 -10.95
C PHE A 112 -11.04 -3.93 -11.94
N GLY A 113 -12.05 -3.11 -11.66
CA GLY A 113 -13.18 -2.88 -12.56
C GLY A 113 -13.02 -1.57 -13.31
N SER A 114 -13.34 -0.45 -12.66
CA SER A 114 -13.49 0.86 -13.31
C SER A 114 -12.19 1.47 -13.86
N LEU A 115 -11.03 1.10 -13.30
CA LEU A 115 -9.73 1.68 -13.65
C LEU A 115 -8.77 0.69 -14.33
N ARG A 116 -9.12 -0.59 -14.47
CA ARG A 116 -8.25 -1.63 -15.05
C ARG A 116 -8.37 -1.66 -16.58
N GLU A 117 -7.80 -0.65 -17.22
CA GLU A 117 -7.80 -0.52 -18.68
C GLU A 117 -6.54 0.20 -19.17
N ASP A 118 -6.31 0.14 -20.48
CA ASP A 118 -5.22 0.84 -21.15
C ASP A 118 -5.32 2.36 -20.95
N GLY A 119 -4.20 3.01 -20.63
CA GLY A 119 -4.18 4.43 -20.28
C GLY A 119 -4.59 4.75 -18.84
N LYS A 120 -5.20 3.83 -18.08
CA LYS A 120 -5.53 3.99 -16.65
C LYS A 120 -4.58 3.17 -15.76
N VAL A 121 -5.08 2.17 -15.03
CA VAL A 121 -4.24 1.22 -14.27
C VAL A 121 -3.93 0.04 -15.18
N GLU A 122 -2.82 0.15 -15.91
CA GLU A 122 -2.37 -0.82 -16.92
C GLU A 122 -1.76 -2.07 -16.30
N ARG A 123 -1.28 -1.98 -15.05
CA ARG A 123 -0.73 -3.13 -14.31
C ARG A 123 -0.90 -2.95 -12.81
N PHE A 124 -1.34 -4.03 -12.16
CA PHE A 124 -1.45 -4.14 -10.71
C PHE A 124 -1.27 -5.62 -10.33
N ASN A 125 -0.02 -6.10 -10.36
CA ASN A 125 0.29 -7.50 -10.03
C ASN A 125 0.66 -7.59 -8.56
N VAL A 126 -0.04 -8.43 -7.80
CA VAL A 126 0.19 -8.61 -6.37
C VAL A 126 1.04 -9.86 -6.13
N TYR A 127 2.02 -9.72 -5.23
CA TYR A 127 2.89 -10.80 -4.82
C TYR A 127 2.91 -10.92 -3.30
N LYS A 128 2.62 -12.11 -2.79
CA LYS A 128 2.76 -12.43 -1.36
C LYS A 128 4.22 -12.78 -1.08
N ARG A 129 4.77 -12.27 0.01
CA ARG A 129 6.09 -12.69 0.51
C ARG A 129 5.96 -14.00 1.30
N VAL A 130 6.80 -14.98 0.95
CA VAL A 130 6.87 -16.29 1.58
C VAL A 130 8.27 -16.49 2.13
N GLU A 131 8.37 -16.58 3.46
CA GLU A 131 9.62 -16.91 4.14
C GLU A 131 9.94 -18.40 3.95
N THR A 132 11.20 -18.71 3.63
CA THR A 132 11.76 -20.03 3.37
C THR A 132 12.53 -20.55 4.58
N SER A 133 13.15 -19.67 5.36
CA SER A 133 13.68 -20.02 6.68
C SER A 133 12.65 -19.62 7.73
N GLY A 134 12.37 -20.50 8.70
CA GLY A 134 11.46 -20.20 9.83
C GLY A 134 11.95 -19.09 10.76
N ARG A 135 12.92 -18.27 10.33
CA ARG A 135 13.41 -17.11 11.07
C ARG A 135 12.41 -15.99 10.89
N GLN A 136 11.73 -15.65 11.97
CA GLN A 136 10.97 -14.40 12.03
C GLN A 136 11.97 -13.24 12.04
N ALA A 137 11.87 -12.35 11.04
CA ALA A 137 12.60 -11.09 11.05
C ALA A 137 12.09 -10.22 12.21
N GLU A 138 13.00 -9.69 13.03
CA GLU A 138 12.65 -8.73 14.07
C GLU A 138 12.28 -7.37 13.42
N GLY A 139 11.11 -6.83 13.76
CA GLY A 139 10.65 -5.52 13.29
C GLY A 139 9.52 -5.55 12.26
N LYS A 140 9.40 -4.50 11.44
CA LYS A 140 8.34 -4.37 10.43
C LYS A 140 8.46 -5.48 9.39
N LYS A 141 7.43 -6.33 9.31
CA LYS A 141 7.40 -7.46 8.38
C LYS A 141 6.85 -6.99 7.03
N GLU A 142 7.69 -7.00 6.00
CA GLU A 142 7.18 -6.89 4.63
C GLU A 142 6.38 -8.14 4.32
N ILE A 143 5.16 -7.99 3.82
CA ILE A 143 4.24 -9.12 3.59
C ILE A 143 3.77 -9.23 2.15
N ALA A 144 3.80 -8.13 1.41
CA ALA A 144 3.40 -8.11 0.02
C ALA A 144 4.18 -7.05 -0.77
N LEU A 145 4.29 -7.30 -2.07
CA LEU A 145 4.83 -6.40 -3.07
C LEU A 145 3.83 -6.31 -4.22
N VAL A 146 3.58 -5.11 -4.70
CA VAL A 146 2.67 -4.87 -5.84
C VAL A 146 3.44 -4.17 -6.94
N ASP A 147 3.44 -4.76 -8.13
CA ASP A 147 3.98 -4.16 -9.34
C ASP A 147 2.88 -3.34 -10.04
N VAL A 148 3.13 -2.04 -10.21
CA VAL A 148 2.15 -1.07 -10.65
C VAL A 148 2.66 -0.28 -11.85
N ARG A 149 1.78 -0.14 -12.85
CA ARG A 149 1.96 0.77 -13.98
C ARG A 149 0.68 1.59 -14.17
N VAL A 150 0.84 2.90 -14.20
CA VAL A 150 -0.25 3.86 -14.43
C VAL A 150 -0.01 4.53 -15.78
N GLY A 151 -1.01 4.52 -16.64
CA GLY A 151 -1.00 5.19 -17.95
C GLY A 151 -1.19 6.70 -17.83
N ASN A 152 -1.64 7.33 -18.90
CA ASN A 152 -1.70 8.79 -19.07
C ASN A 152 -3.07 9.44 -18.80
N GLN A 153 -4.10 8.65 -18.47
CA GLN A 153 -5.47 9.15 -18.27
C GLN A 153 -5.83 9.41 -16.80
N LEU A 154 -4.90 9.16 -15.87
CA LEU A 154 -5.09 9.32 -14.42
C LEU A 154 -4.25 10.45 -13.82
N ASN A 155 -3.97 11.47 -14.64
CA ASN A 155 -3.16 12.61 -14.26
C ASN A 155 -3.97 13.67 -13.49
N GLY A 156 -3.33 14.28 -12.48
CA GLY A 156 -3.87 15.44 -11.78
C GLY A 156 -3.26 16.77 -12.25
N ASN A 157 -2.05 16.71 -12.77
CA ASN A 157 -1.35 17.82 -13.41
C ASN A 157 -0.66 17.28 -14.68
N ARG A 158 -0.13 18.15 -15.55
CA ARG A 158 0.48 17.76 -16.83
C ARG A 158 1.53 16.65 -16.63
N SER A 159 1.20 15.44 -17.12
CA SER A 159 2.04 14.24 -17.07
C SER A 159 2.45 13.78 -15.65
N ILE A 160 1.67 14.16 -14.63
CA ILE A 160 1.85 13.71 -13.24
C ILE A 160 0.57 13.04 -12.77
N VAL A 161 0.71 11.79 -12.32
CA VAL A 161 -0.38 10.97 -11.78
C VAL A 161 -1.04 11.70 -10.60
N HIS A 162 -2.37 11.72 -10.59
CA HIS A 162 -3.14 12.41 -9.56
C HIS A 162 -2.82 11.81 -8.17
N GLY A 163 -2.58 12.67 -7.17
CA GLY A 163 -2.23 12.20 -5.81
C GLY A 163 -3.29 11.27 -5.20
N GLY A 164 -4.57 11.52 -5.47
CA GLY A 164 -5.65 10.62 -5.06
C GLY A 164 -5.61 9.23 -5.72
N ILE A 165 -5.05 9.11 -6.93
CA ILE A 165 -4.85 7.81 -7.58
C ILE A 165 -3.69 7.06 -6.91
N ILE A 166 -2.61 7.76 -6.58
CA ILE A 166 -1.51 7.19 -5.79
C ILE A 166 -2.03 6.68 -4.43
N THR A 167 -2.83 7.48 -3.72
CA THR A 167 -3.45 7.07 -2.45
C THR A 167 -4.38 5.87 -2.63
N LEU A 168 -5.20 5.84 -3.68
CA LEU A 168 -6.07 4.71 -3.99
C LEU A 168 -5.27 3.42 -4.23
N LEU A 169 -4.17 3.50 -4.99
CA LEU A 169 -3.30 2.35 -5.27
C LEU A 169 -2.57 1.86 -4.01
N LEU A 170 -2.16 2.78 -3.12
CA LEU A 170 -1.60 2.45 -1.82
C LEU A 170 -2.64 1.76 -0.91
N ASP A 171 -3.87 2.27 -0.84
CA ASP A 171 -4.96 1.65 -0.07
C ASP A 171 -5.28 0.25 -0.60
N GLU A 172 -5.38 0.10 -1.93
CA GLU A 172 -5.61 -1.19 -2.56
C GLU A 172 -4.47 -2.19 -2.26
N ALA A 173 -3.22 -1.76 -2.42
CA ALA A 173 -2.05 -2.61 -2.15
C ALA A 173 -1.98 -3.03 -0.67
N ILE A 174 -2.23 -2.11 0.25
CA ILE A 174 -2.28 -2.43 1.68
C ILE A 174 -3.46 -3.37 1.97
N GLY A 175 -4.60 -3.17 1.32
CA GLY A 175 -5.75 -4.08 1.40
C GLY A 175 -5.42 -5.51 0.97
N TRP A 176 -4.57 -5.70 -0.05
CA TRP A 176 -4.01 -7.01 -0.37
C TRP A 176 -3.09 -7.56 0.70
N GLY A 177 -2.31 -6.68 1.34
CA GLY A 177 -1.54 -7.02 2.53
C GLY A 177 -2.41 -7.57 3.65
N VAL A 178 -3.58 -6.98 3.88
CA VAL A 178 -4.55 -7.47 4.88
C VAL A 178 -5.02 -8.88 4.52
N GLU A 179 -5.36 -9.13 3.26
CA GLU A 179 -5.86 -10.43 2.78
C GLU A 179 -4.83 -11.56 2.93
N VAL A 180 -3.55 -11.28 2.69
CA VAL A 180 -2.48 -12.29 2.81
C VAL A 180 -1.92 -12.42 4.22
N ASN A 181 -2.36 -11.58 5.15
CA ASN A 181 -1.89 -11.59 6.53
C ASN A 181 -2.55 -12.74 7.32
N GLU A 182 -1.72 -13.58 7.93
CA GLU A 182 -2.14 -14.73 8.72
C GLU A 182 -2.86 -14.34 10.02
N ASP A 183 -2.68 -13.09 10.47
CA ASP A 183 -3.38 -12.54 11.64
C ASP A 183 -4.84 -12.14 11.33
N VAL A 184 -5.38 -12.40 10.15
CA VAL A 184 -6.76 -12.04 9.78
C VAL A 184 -7.60 -13.30 9.54
N ASP A 185 -8.70 -13.42 10.28
CA ASP A 185 -9.62 -14.54 10.14
C ASP A 185 -10.42 -14.39 8.84
N LYS A 186 -10.53 -15.48 8.07
CA LYS A 186 -11.23 -15.50 6.77
C LYS A 186 -12.73 -15.15 6.86
N ASP A 187 -13.35 -15.33 8.02
CA ASP A 187 -14.77 -15.04 8.25
C ASP A 187 -15.04 -13.60 8.71
N THR A 188 -14.04 -12.72 8.56
CA THR A 188 -14.13 -11.31 8.94
C THR A 188 -13.99 -10.39 7.74
N ALA A 189 -14.74 -9.29 7.75
CA ALA A 189 -14.49 -8.19 6.84
C ALA A 189 -13.48 -7.24 7.46
N THR A 190 -12.63 -6.70 6.60
CA THR A 190 -11.71 -5.63 6.94
C THR A 190 -12.03 -4.39 6.13
N MET A 191 -12.11 -3.24 6.80
CA MET A 191 -12.41 -1.95 6.18
C MET A 191 -11.32 -0.94 6.55
N THR A 192 -10.91 -0.11 5.60
CA THR A 192 -10.00 1.00 5.85
C THR A 192 -10.67 2.00 6.80
N ALA A 193 -10.06 2.25 7.96
CA ALA A 193 -10.52 3.26 8.90
C ALA A 193 -9.80 4.59 8.72
N PHE A 194 -8.50 4.55 8.42
CA PHE A 194 -7.79 5.71 7.89
C PHE A 194 -6.63 5.27 7.00
N ILE A 195 -6.25 6.17 6.09
CA ILE A 195 -4.98 6.13 5.38
C ILE A 195 -4.40 7.55 5.37
N HIS A 196 -3.14 7.68 5.77
CA HIS A 196 -2.39 8.93 5.76
C HIS A 196 -1.23 8.78 4.79
N THR A 197 -1.26 9.54 3.69
CA THR A 197 -0.26 9.45 2.61
C THR A 197 0.62 10.69 2.57
N ASN A 198 1.94 10.50 2.54
CA ASN A 198 2.91 11.55 2.29
C ASN A 198 3.44 11.43 0.85
N PHE A 199 3.26 12.48 0.06
CA PHE A 199 3.86 12.57 -1.28
C PHE A 199 5.30 13.08 -1.17
N ARG A 200 6.25 12.32 -1.73
CA ARG A 200 7.69 12.56 -1.61
C ARG A 200 8.31 13.02 -2.92
N ALA A 201 7.83 12.49 -4.05
CA ALA A 201 8.25 12.85 -5.39
C ALA A 201 7.07 12.67 -6.38
N PRO A 202 7.02 13.43 -7.48
CA PRO A 202 6.00 13.24 -8.50
C PRO A 202 6.17 11.88 -9.19
N LEU A 203 5.05 11.16 -9.36
CA LEU A 203 5.00 9.99 -10.22
C LEU A 203 4.53 10.43 -11.61
N HIS A 204 5.39 10.25 -12.61
CA HIS A 204 5.04 10.56 -14.00
C HIS A 204 4.19 9.45 -14.61
N GLU A 205 3.27 9.82 -15.51
CA GLU A 205 2.52 8.87 -16.32
C GLU A 205 3.45 7.86 -17.03
N ASN A 206 2.94 6.66 -17.32
CA ASN A 206 3.67 5.57 -17.98
C ASN A 206 4.94 5.10 -17.21
N SER A 207 5.12 5.53 -15.97
CA SER A 207 6.21 5.05 -15.11
C SER A 207 5.87 3.69 -14.52
N ASN A 208 6.91 2.88 -14.34
CA ASN A 208 6.81 1.62 -13.61
C ASN A 208 7.22 1.85 -12.15
N SER A 209 6.48 1.26 -11.23
CA SER A 209 6.68 1.44 -9.79
C SER A 209 6.33 0.18 -9.02
N VAL A 210 6.88 0.05 -7.81
CA VAL A 210 6.50 -0.99 -6.85
C VAL A 210 5.90 -0.36 -5.62
N ILE A 211 4.88 -1.02 -5.06
CA ILE A 211 4.37 -0.75 -3.73
C ILE A 211 4.79 -1.87 -2.80
N ARG A 212 5.55 -1.56 -1.75
CA ARG A 212 5.90 -2.49 -0.67
C ARG A 212 4.96 -2.30 0.49
N VAL A 213 4.44 -3.39 1.02
CA VAL A 213 3.46 -3.40 2.12
C VAL A 213 4.06 -4.07 3.34
N TYR A 214 3.96 -3.39 4.47
CA TYR A 214 4.48 -3.82 5.75
C TYR A 214 3.35 -3.96 6.75
N PHE A 215 3.30 -5.11 7.41
CA PHE A 215 2.51 -5.26 8.62
C PHE A 215 3.31 -4.74 9.81
N GLU A 216 2.68 -3.90 10.62
CA GLU A 216 3.32 -3.29 11.79
C GLU A 216 2.88 -3.97 13.08
N GLU A 217 1.58 -3.97 13.36
CA GLU A 217 1.04 -4.55 14.57
C GLU A 217 -0.48 -4.74 14.49
N ARG A 218 -1.01 -5.63 15.35
CA ARG A 218 -2.43 -5.78 15.63
C ARG A 218 -2.74 -5.35 17.06
N LYS A 219 -3.71 -4.46 17.24
CA LYS A 219 -4.26 -4.03 18.54
C LYS A 219 -5.76 -4.29 18.60
N GLY A 220 -6.13 -5.48 19.08
CA GLY A 220 -7.52 -5.93 19.13
C GLY A 220 -8.13 -6.08 17.74
N ARG A 221 -9.09 -5.20 17.40
CA ARG A 221 -9.74 -5.15 16.07
C ARG A 221 -9.05 -4.23 15.07
N LYS A 222 -7.94 -3.59 15.46
CA LYS A 222 -7.21 -2.63 14.63
C LYS A 222 -5.94 -3.28 14.11
N LEU A 223 -5.75 -3.25 12.80
CA LEU A 223 -4.54 -3.70 12.12
C LEU A 223 -3.82 -2.47 11.57
N TYR A 224 -2.54 -2.34 11.86
CA TYR A 224 -1.71 -1.23 11.40
C TYR A 224 -0.75 -1.72 10.33
N PHE A 225 -0.73 -0.98 9.22
CA PHE A 225 0.13 -1.26 8.07
C PHE A 225 0.82 0.03 7.61
N SER A 226 1.94 -0.14 6.94
CA SER A 226 2.53 0.91 6.11
C SER A 226 2.78 0.44 4.69
N GLY A 227 2.72 1.38 3.75
CA GLY A 227 2.94 1.18 2.33
C GLY A 227 3.98 2.15 1.81
N ARG A 228 4.81 1.72 0.84
CA ARG A 228 5.79 2.58 0.18
C ARG A 228 5.75 2.36 -1.31
N MET A 229 5.46 3.42 -2.06
CA MET A 229 5.51 3.44 -3.52
C MET A 229 6.85 4.00 -4.00
N GLU A 230 7.66 3.19 -4.67
CA GLU A 230 9.01 3.55 -5.08
C GLU A 230 9.35 3.04 -6.48
N SER A 231 10.44 3.57 -7.05
CA SER A 231 10.99 3.10 -8.32
C SER A 231 11.54 1.67 -8.16
N TYR A 232 11.63 0.92 -9.26
CA TYR A 232 12.15 -0.47 -9.23
C TYR A 232 13.57 -0.58 -8.66
N ASP A 233 14.39 0.46 -8.84
CA ASP A 233 15.74 0.54 -8.29
C ASP A 233 15.79 1.10 -6.86
N GLY A 234 14.62 1.38 -6.25
CA GLY A 234 14.45 1.92 -4.89
C GLY A 234 15.05 3.30 -4.65
N ARG A 235 15.52 4.00 -5.70
CA ARG A 235 16.19 5.30 -5.56
C ARG A 235 15.22 6.45 -5.35
N VAL A 236 14.00 6.33 -5.88
CA VAL A 236 12.96 7.36 -5.77
C VAL A 236 11.81 6.80 -4.97
N LEU A 237 11.54 7.41 -3.81
CA LEU A 237 10.31 7.22 -3.07
C LEU A 237 9.29 8.23 -3.61
N TYR A 238 8.20 7.75 -4.21
CA TYR A 238 7.12 8.60 -4.73
C TYR A 238 6.16 8.98 -3.62
N ALA A 239 5.74 8.00 -2.81
CA ALA A 239 4.86 8.22 -1.67
C ALA A 239 5.04 7.14 -0.61
N ASP A 240 4.76 7.48 0.64
CA ASP A 240 4.57 6.52 1.73
C ASP A 240 3.22 6.72 2.39
N ALA A 241 2.65 5.66 2.96
CA ALA A 241 1.39 5.72 3.65
C ALA A 241 1.40 4.89 4.94
N ASN A 242 0.69 5.39 5.95
CA ASN A 242 0.33 4.63 7.14
C ASN A 242 -1.19 4.44 7.12
N ALA A 243 -1.65 3.22 7.33
CA ALA A 243 -3.06 2.88 7.30
C ALA A 243 -3.46 2.04 8.51
N MET A 244 -4.73 2.17 8.89
CA MET A 244 -5.35 1.31 9.89
C MET A 244 -6.61 0.69 9.31
N PHE A 245 -6.70 -0.63 9.43
CA PHE A 245 -7.88 -1.40 9.05
C PHE A 245 -8.60 -1.86 10.32
N VAL A 246 -9.93 -1.88 10.26
CA VAL A 246 -10.78 -2.41 11.33
C VAL A 246 -11.38 -3.73 10.89
N VAL A 247 -11.17 -4.74 11.72
CA VAL A 247 -11.76 -6.07 11.58
C VAL A 247 -13.17 -6.06 12.18
N ALA A 248 -14.14 -6.50 11.39
CA ALA A 248 -15.53 -6.67 11.78
C ALA A 248 -16.04 -8.06 11.37
N PRO A 249 -16.81 -8.74 12.22
CA PRO A 249 -17.46 -9.98 11.80
C PRO A 249 -18.46 -9.69 10.69
N MET A 250 -18.50 -10.55 9.66
CA MET A 250 -19.39 -10.41 8.51
C MET A 250 -20.87 -10.26 8.92
N SER A 251 -21.29 -10.92 10.00
CA SER A 251 -22.65 -10.85 10.56
C SER A 251 -23.10 -9.45 10.99
N LYS A 252 -22.18 -8.50 11.18
CA LYS A 252 -22.49 -7.12 11.56
C LYS A 252 -22.54 -6.16 10.38
N ILE A 253 -22.17 -6.58 9.17
CA ILE A 253 -22.31 -5.76 7.97
C ILE A 253 -23.76 -5.89 7.51
N LYS A 254 -24.49 -4.77 7.55
CA LYS A 254 -25.88 -4.74 7.08
C LYS A 254 -25.86 -4.73 5.55
N PRO A 255 -26.53 -5.68 4.88
CA PRO A 255 -26.68 -5.64 3.43
C PRO A 255 -27.48 -4.39 3.03
N LYS A 256 -27.30 -3.96 1.77
CA LYS A 256 -28.06 -2.85 1.22
C LYS A 256 -29.56 -3.17 1.31
N PRO A 257 -30.44 -2.17 1.50
CA PRO A 257 -31.88 -2.39 1.61
C PRO A 257 -32.46 -3.22 0.46
N GLU A 258 -31.97 -3.00 -0.77
CA GLU A 258 -32.34 -3.73 -1.98
C GLU A 258 -32.00 -5.22 -1.93
N ASP A 259 -30.85 -5.59 -1.36
CA ASP A 259 -30.40 -6.99 -1.25
C ASP A 259 -31.13 -7.76 -0.13
N ARG A 260 -31.90 -7.06 0.73
CA ARG A 260 -32.70 -7.70 1.79
C ARG A 260 -33.91 -8.43 1.26
N ALA A 261 -34.43 -8.05 0.08
CA ALA A 261 -35.63 -8.65 -0.49
C ALA A 261 -35.37 -10.08 -0.98
N GLU A 262 -34.18 -10.37 -1.50
CA GLU A 262 -33.78 -11.71 -2.00
C GLU A 262 -33.40 -12.69 -0.89
N LEU A 263 -33.10 -12.20 0.32
CA LEU A 263 -32.77 -13.05 1.48
C LEU A 263 -34.00 -13.60 2.23
N THR A 264 -35.21 -13.36 1.72
CA THR A 264 -36.42 -14.00 2.23
C THR A 264 -36.48 -15.44 1.70
N ILE A 265 -35.78 -16.35 2.39
CA ILE A 265 -35.94 -17.79 2.17
C ILE A 265 -37.43 -18.09 2.30
N PRO A 266 -38.12 -18.65 1.26
CA PRO A 266 -39.53 -18.98 1.39
C PRO A 266 -39.67 -20.00 2.51
N SER A 267 -40.25 -19.55 3.63
CA SER A 267 -40.64 -20.42 4.71
C SER A 267 -41.76 -21.32 4.20
N LYS A 268 -41.41 -22.58 3.90
CA LYS A 268 -42.28 -23.76 3.82
C LYS A 268 -43.61 -23.58 3.06
N LEU A 269 -43.73 -24.28 1.94
CA LEU A 269 -44.95 -24.97 1.55
C LEU A 269 -44.60 -26.45 1.35
#